data_AF-A0A1G8LG66-F1
#
_entry.id   AF-A0A1G8LG66-F1
#
_cell.length_a   1.000
_cell.length_b   1.000
_cell.length_c   1.000
_cell.angle_alpha   90.00
_cell.angle_beta   90.00
_cell.angle_gamma   90.00
#
_symmetry.space_group_name_H-M   'P 1'
#
loop_
_entity.id
_entity.type
_entity.pdbx_description
1 polymer ?
#
loop_
_entity_poly.entity_id
_entity_poly.type
_entity_poly.pdbx_seq_one_letter_code
_entity_poly.pdbx_strand_id
1 'polypeptide(L)' 'MAQFNVDGHLSNGERLDWLALPEKGETPDDVVIQVRQAAMKKFGGIIWFNRWDHVVSSNGYVTVRMYA' A
#
# COMPACT_ATOMS: atom_id res chain seq x y z
N MET A 1 7.40 -5.83 9.82
CA MET A 1 6.06 -5.68 9.26
C MET A 1 5.71 -4.21 9.24
N ALA A 2 5.48 -3.65 8.06
CA ALA A 2 5.20 -2.24 7.88
C ALA A 2 3.98 -1.82 8.71
N GLN A 3 4.03 -0.63 9.29
CA GLN A 3 2.91 -0.06 10.03
C GLN A 3 2.01 0.73 9.07
N PHE A 4 0.78 0.26 8.88
CA PHE A 4 -0.22 0.92 8.04
C PHE A 4 -1.64 0.58 8.50
N ASN A 5 -2.60 1.42 8.13
CA ASN A 5 -4.02 1.17 8.34
C ASN A 5 -4.69 0.82 7.00
N VAL A 6 -5.13 -0.43 6.83
CA VAL A 6 -5.81 -0.89 5.59
C VAL A 6 -7.15 -0.18 5.35
N ASP A 7 -7.81 0.28 6.42
CA ASP A 7 -9.07 1.04 6.35
C ASP A 7 -8.85 2.53 6.11
N GLY A 8 -7.68 3.04 6.47
CA GLY A 8 -7.29 4.44 6.34
C GLY A 8 -6.75 4.81 4.96
N HIS A 9 -7.35 4.29 3.88
CA HIS A 9 -6.93 4.64 2.53
C HIS A 9 -7.57 5.95 2.05
N LEU A 10 -6.81 6.74 1.31
CA LEU A 10 -7.32 7.89 0.57
C LEU A 10 -7.78 7.43 -0.81
N SER A 11 -9.01 7.78 -1.19
CA SER A 11 -9.52 7.57 -2.54
C SER A 11 -9.68 8.90 -3.23
N ASN A 12 -9.24 8.98 -4.49
CA ASN A 12 -9.51 10.13 -5.36
C ASN A 12 -10.49 9.78 -6.50
N GLY A 13 -11.13 8.61 -6.45
CA GLY A 13 -12.04 8.10 -7.50
C GLY A 13 -11.35 7.27 -8.59
N GLU A 14 -10.04 7.43 -8.79
CA GLU A 14 -9.26 6.68 -9.79
C GLU A 14 -8.26 5.71 -9.15
N ARG A 15 -7.84 5.98 -7.92
CA ARG A 15 -6.91 5.15 -7.17
C ARG A 15 -7.15 5.22 -5.65
N LEU A 16 -6.63 4.20 -4.97
CA LEU A 16 -6.52 4.12 -3.53
C LEU A 16 -5.05 4.28 -3.11
N ASP A 17 -4.81 5.15 -2.14
CA ASP A 17 -3.49 5.43 -1.59
C ASP A 17 -3.45 5.06 -0.10
N TRP A 18 -2.44 4.29 0.31
CA TRP A 18 -2.15 3.96 1.71
C TRP A 18 -0.82 4.56 2.13
N LEU A 19 -0.79 5.14 3.33
CA LEU A 19 0.46 5.54 3.96
C LEU A 19 0.97 4.40 4.84
N ALA A 20 2.21 3.97 4.61
CA ALA A 20 2.87 2.93 5.36
C ALA A 20 4.23 3.38 5.86
N LEU A 21 4.56 3.02 7.09
CA LEU A 21 5.88 3.20 7.67
C LEU A 21 6.63 1.87 7.63
N PRO A 22 7.73 1.76 6.85
CA PRO A 22 8.57 0.55 6.85
C PRO A 22 9.20 0.34 8.23
N GLU A 23 9.31 -0.92 8.65
CA GLU A 23 10.17 -1.29 9.77
C GLU A 23 11.64 -1.39 9.34
N LYS A 24 12.54 -1.46 10.33
CA LYS A 24 13.98 -1.49 10.09
C LYS A 24 14.38 -2.67 9.20
N GLY A 25 14.93 -2.36 8.02
CA GLY A 25 15.42 -3.36 7.06
C GLY A 25 14.38 -3.78 6.02
N GLU A 26 13.15 -3.27 6.07
CA GLU A 26 12.16 -3.50 5.01
C GLU A 26 12.45 -2.62 3.80
N THR A 27 12.32 -3.21 2.61
CA THR A 27 12.36 -2.47 1.36
C THR A 27 10.97 -1.91 1.05
N PRO A 28 10.87 -0.86 0.21
CA PRO A 28 9.57 -0.37 -0.26
C PRO A 28 8.71 -1.46 -0.93
N ASP A 29 9.33 -2.41 -1.63
CA ASP A 29 8.62 -3.52 -2.25
C ASP A 29 8.01 -4.48 -1.22
N ASP A 30 8.71 -4.73 -0.11
CA ASP A 30 8.15 -5.51 1.01
C ASP A 30 6.91 -4.83 1.59
N VAL A 31 6.93 -3.50 1.70
CA VAL A 31 5.79 -2.70 2.17
C VAL A 31 4.61 -2.81 1.20
N VAL A 32 4.86 -2.74 -0.12
CA VAL A 32 3.81 -2.91 -1.14
C VAL A 32 3.17 -4.28 -1.05
N ILE A 33 3.96 -5.34 -0.89
CA ILE A 33 3.44 -6.71 -0.75
C ILE A 33 2.55 -6.82 0.49
N GLN A 34 2.96 -6.25 1.62
CA GLN A 34 2.19 -6.28 2.86
C GLN A 34 0.86 -5.52 2.74
N VAL A 35 0.88 -4.30 2.19
CA VAL A 35 -0.34 -3.52 1.94
C VAL A 35 -1.26 -4.24 0.96
N ARG A 36 -0.70 -4.80 -0.12
CA ARG A 36 -1.48 -5.56 -1.12
C ARG A 36 -2.14 -6.78 -0.50
N GLN A 37 -1.43 -7.57 0.32
CA GLN A 37 -2.00 -8.73 1.01
C GLN A 37 -3.14 -8.33 1.95
N ALA A 38 -2.98 -7.25 2.70
CA ALA A 38 -4.04 -6.74 3.58
C ALA A 38 -5.25 -6.25 2.78
N ALA A 39 -5.02 -5.53 1.68
CA ALA A 39 -6.07 -5.06 0.79
C ALA A 39 -6.81 -6.23 0.14
N MET A 40 -6.14 -7.31 -0.28
CA MET A 40 -6.78 -8.50 -0.85
C MET A 40 -7.71 -9.18 0.16
N LYS A 41 -7.31 -9.24 1.44
CA LYS A 41 -8.16 -9.79 2.50
C LYS A 41 -9.44 -8.97 2.69
N LYS A 42 -9.37 -7.66 2.46
CA LYS A 42 -10.50 -6.73 2.63
C LYS A 42 -11.41 -6.63 1.39
N PHE A 43 -10.84 -6.38 0.23
CA PHE A 43 -11.57 -6.10 -1.01
C PHE A 43 -11.73 -7.31 -1.93
N GLY A 44 -11.14 -8.45 -1.55
CA GLY A 44 -11.14 -9.68 -2.34
C GLY A 44 -9.92 -9.82 -3.24
N GLY A 45 -9.62 -11.05 -3.68
CA GLY A 45 -8.38 -11.38 -4.39
C GLY A 45 -8.23 -10.72 -5.78
N ILE A 46 -9.32 -10.22 -6.38
CA ILE A 46 -9.30 -9.64 -7.73
C ILE A 46 -8.44 -8.37 -7.82
N ILE A 47 -8.31 -7.62 -6.72
CA ILE A 47 -7.51 -6.39 -6.69
C ILE A 47 -6.00 -6.64 -6.89
N TRP A 48 -5.56 -7.91 -6.82
CA TRP A 48 -4.18 -8.28 -7.12
C TRP A 48 -3.76 -7.87 -8.54
N PHE A 49 -4.68 -7.94 -9.50
CA PHE A 49 -4.44 -7.64 -10.91
C PHE A 49 -4.44 -6.15 -11.24
N ASN A 50 -4.85 -5.31 -10.30
CA ASN A 50 -4.81 -3.87 -10.48
C ASN A 50 -3.36 -3.39 -10.65
N ARG A 51 -3.19 -2.19 -11.19
CA ARG A 51 -1.86 -1.57 -11.21
C ARG A 51 -1.52 -1.07 -9.81
N TRP A 52 -0.37 -1.48 -9.30
CA TRP A 52 0.17 -1.00 -8.04
C TRP A 52 1.47 -0.23 -8.26
N ASP A 53 1.69 0.77 -7.43
CA ASP A 53 2.89 1.60 -7.45
C ASP A 53 3.24 2.03 -6.03
N HIS A 54 4.44 2.57 -5.81
CA HIS A 54 4.84 3.14 -4.55
C HIS A 54 5.64 4.43 -4.72
N VAL A 55 5.52 5.33 -3.75
CA VAL A 55 6.36 6.51 -3.66
C VAL A 55 6.99 6.58 -2.28
N VAL A 56 8.31 6.60 -2.25
CA VAL A 56 9.08 6.82 -1.02
C VAL A 56 9.19 8.31 -0.77
N SER A 57 8.67 8.74 0.37
CA SER A 57 8.83 10.12 0.84
C SER A 57 10.17 10.30 1.54
N SER A 58 10.73 11.51 1.49
CA SER A 58 12.03 11.83 2.11
C SER A 58 12.08 11.64 3.63
N ASN A 59 10.93 11.49 4.29
CA ASN A 59 10.78 11.18 5.70
C ASN A 59 10.75 9.66 6.01
N GLY A 60 10.99 8.80 5.01
CA GLY A 60 11.04 7.35 5.17
C GLY A 60 9.68 6.64 5.07
N TYR A 61 8.58 7.37 4.91
CA TYR A 61 7.27 6.77 4.67
C TYR A 61 7.14 6.30 3.21
N VAL A 62 6.39 5.23 3.01
CA VAL A 62 6.04 4.70 1.69
C VAL A 62 4.55 4.91 1.46
N THR A 63 4.21 5.65 0.41
CA THR A 63 2.84 5.73 -0.08
C THR A 63 2.63 4.63 -1.10
N VAL A 64 1.82 3.63 -0.76
CA VAL A 64 1.41 2.56 -1.68
C VAL A 64 0.15 3.00 -2.42
N ARG A 65 0.13 2.82 -3.74
CA ARG A 65 -0.96 3.26 -4.62
C ARG A 65 -1.51 2.07 -5.39
N MET A 66 -2.83 1.96 -5.46
CA MET A 66 -3.54 1.00 -6.29
C MET A 66 -4.51 1.74 -7.22
N TYR A 67 -4.33 1.58 -8.52
CA TYR A 67 -5.21 2.15 -9.52
C TYR A 67 -6.38 1.20 -9.77
N ALA A 68 -7.61 1.71 -9.67
CA ALA A 68 -8.85 0.96 -9.83
C ALA A 68 -9.30 0.91 -11.30
#